data_AF-A0A401LP79-F1
#
_entry.id   AF-A0A401LP79-F1
#
_cell.length_a   1.000
_cell.length_b   1.000
_cell.length_c   1.000
_cell.angle_alpha   90.00
_cell.angle_beta   90.00
_cell.angle_gamma   90.00
#
_symmetry.space_group_name_H-M   'P 1'
#
loop_
_entity.id
_entity.type
_entity.pdbx_description
1 polymer ?
#
loop_
_entity_poly.entity_id
_entity_poly.type
_entity_poly.pdbx_seq_one_letter_code
_entity_poly.pdbx_strand_id
1 'polypeptide(L)'
;MKTNLQSFRKTLVFAIAALCCYVGKASSEQPRERQFEKLKAAFKNPSKEFRSAPLWVWNTKVTNADIDRMLRELKSQGFGGAFVHPRPGLITEYLSDDWFRLYKYSVEAGKKLGMDIWIYDENSYPSGFAGGHVNEQMPESYNQGQGLDYTKVETLPDNAKDYFLCLKKEGSTFKDITACLADYKNTKGEYYLYKKTYYGRSDWHGGYSYVDLLHPGVTEKFLDITMTGYEKTFGKELGTVIKGIFTDEPNISSPGGIRWTPDLFDVFQKRWGYDLKSVLPLLVETTDNWQQVRHNYTETLTQLFIDRWAKPYHAYCEKKNMKWTGHYWEHGWPDMSHGGDNMAMYAWHQMPAIDMLFNQYNEGHPMAQFGNIRSVKELSSVANQMGYTRTLSETYGGGGWNETFEDFKRLGDWEYVLGVNFMNQHLSHMTIVGARKYDYPPVFTSISPWWSNYKTQNDYFARLSLILSQGDQLNDILIIEPTTTAWLTYSYVKGQVRTMDIGIAFQNFITELEKSQVEYDLGSENIIKDQGKVKKGQFFVGKRGYKKWFFLQLPKT
;
A
#
# COMPACT_ATOMS: atom_id res chain seq x y z
N MET A 1 -26.84 29.89 41.93
CA MET A 1 -27.64 28.94 41.12
C MET A 1 -26.72 28.29 40.11
N LYS A 2 -26.47 27.00 40.27
CA LYS A 2 -25.79 26.11 39.34
C LYS A 2 -26.85 25.54 38.38
N THR A 3 -26.63 25.67 37.07
CA THR A 3 -27.23 24.86 35.98
C THR A 3 -26.65 25.41 34.66
N ASN A 4 -26.20 24.66 33.67
CA ASN A 4 -26.00 23.23 33.52
C ASN A 4 -25.10 23.03 32.28
N LEU A 5 -23.77 23.04 32.46
CA LEU A 5 -22.79 22.89 31.36
C LEU A 5 -22.60 21.42 30.91
N GLN A 6 -23.45 20.50 31.39
CA GLN A 6 -23.33 19.06 31.16
C GLN A 6 -24.10 18.54 29.93
N SER A 7 -24.93 19.36 29.29
CA SER A 7 -25.73 18.95 28.12
C SER A 7 -24.92 18.90 26.82
N PHE A 8 -23.93 19.79 26.64
CA PHE A 8 -23.20 19.91 25.37
C PHE A 8 -22.09 18.86 25.16
N ARG A 9 -21.67 18.13 26.21
CA ARG A 9 -20.62 17.10 26.11
C ARG A 9 -21.16 15.70 25.80
N LYS A 10 -22.46 15.44 25.94
CA LYS A 10 -23.02 14.09 25.65
C LYS A 10 -23.36 13.89 24.18
N THR A 11 -23.66 14.95 23.43
CA THR A 11 -23.98 14.83 22.00
C THR A 11 -22.73 14.62 21.13
N LEU A 12 -21.56 15.11 21.56
CA LEU A 12 -20.30 14.94 20.82
C LEU A 12 -19.65 13.55 21.05
N VAL A 13 -19.91 12.91 22.19
CA VAL A 13 -19.35 11.57 22.50
C VAL A 13 -20.14 10.45 21.80
N PHE A 14 -21.43 10.65 21.50
CA PHE A 14 -22.20 9.69 20.73
C PHE A 14 -21.94 9.74 19.21
N ALA A 15 -21.39 10.84 18.68
CA ALA A 15 -20.99 10.93 17.28
C ALA A 15 -19.67 10.17 16.98
N ILE A 16 -18.81 9.99 17.98
CA ILE A 16 -17.53 9.25 17.83
C ILE A 16 -17.73 7.74 18.06
N ALA A 17 -18.66 7.34 18.92
CA ALA A 17 -18.97 5.91 19.14
C ALA A 17 -19.83 5.28 18.03
N ALA A 18 -20.57 6.09 17.26
CA ALA A 18 -21.38 5.60 16.14
C ALA A 18 -20.58 5.36 14.84
N LEU A 19 -19.30 5.77 14.79
CA LEU A 19 -18.40 5.49 13.66
C LEU A 19 -17.70 4.12 13.74
N CYS A 20 -17.78 3.42 14.88
CA CYS A 20 -17.08 2.14 15.08
C CYS A 20 -17.88 0.90 14.65
N CYS A 21 -19.08 1.05 14.06
CA CYS A 21 -19.90 -0.09 13.61
C CYS A 21 -20.40 0.02 12.16
N TYR A 22 -19.90 0.98 11.38
CA TYR A 22 -20.12 1.03 9.94
C TYR A 22 -18.84 0.58 9.21
N VAL A 23 -18.52 -0.70 9.31
CA VAL A 23 -17.82 -1.35 8.20
C VAL A 23 -18.85 -1.40 7.08
N GLY A 24 -18.54 -0.70 5.98
CA GLY A 24 -19.48 -0.41 4.91
C GLY A 24 -20.29 -1.64 4.50
N LYS A 25 -21.55 -1.41 4.14
CA LYS A 25 -22.18 -2.26 3.12
C LYS A 25 -21.19 -2.27 1.97
N ALA A 26 -20.46 -3.38 1.81
CA ALA A 26 -19.50 -3.54 0.73
C ALA A 26 -20.12 -2.97 -0.54
N SER A 27 -19.47 -1.96 -1.12
CA SER A 27 -19.66 -1.54 -2.52
C SER A 27 -20.16 -2.75 -3.31
N SER A 28 -21.37 -2.60 -3.88
CA SER A 28 -22.22 -3.70 -4.37
C SER A 28 -21.38 -4.84 -4.91
N GLU A 29 -21.49 -6.03 -4.31
CA GLU A 29 -20.79 -7.25 -4.74
C GLU A 29 -20.74 -7.27 -6.26
N GLN A 30 -19.54 -7.23 -6.86
CA GLN A 30 -19.44 -7.39 -8.30
C GLN A 30 -20.09 -8.74 -8.64
N PRO A 31 -21.16 -8.76 -9.44
CA PRO A 31 -21.94 -9.98 -9.61
C PRO A 31 -21.06 -11.03 -10.27
N ARG A 32 -20.85 -12.13 -9.56
CA ARG A 32 -20.15 -13.30 -10.10
C ARG A 32 -21.14 -14.11 -10.93
N GLU A 33 -20.81 -14.34 -12.19
CA GLU A 33 -21.61 -15.19 -13.06
C GLU A 33 -21.32 -16.66 -12.72
N ARG A 34 -22.40 -17.45 -12.58
CA ARG A 34 -22.34 -18.87 -12.18
C ARG A 34 -22.87 -19.80 -13.27
N GLN A 35 -23.45 -19.24 -14.35
CA GLN A 35 -24.03 -20.01 -15.44
C GLN A 35 -22.97 -20.32 -16.51
N PHE A 36 -22.64 -21.60 -16.66
CA PHE A 36 -21.62 -22.08 -17.58
C PHE A 36 -21.82 -21.59 -19.03
N GLU A 37 -23.04 -21.62 -19.56
CA GLU A 37 -23.31 -21.19 -20.94
C GLU A 37 -23.04 -19.69 -21.18
N LYS A 38 -23.33 -18.84 -20.18
CA LYS A 38 -22.98 -17.42 -20.25
C LYS A 38 -21.47 -17.21 -20.18
N LEU A 39 -20.78 -17.95 -19.30
CA LEU A 39 -19.31 -17.91 -19.22
C LEU A 39 -18.66 -18.38 -20.51
N LYS A 40 -19.13 -19.49 -21.08
CA LYS A 40 -18.66 -20.02 -22.37
C LYS A 40 -18.85 -19.04 -23.50
N ALA A 41 -19.97 -18.30 -23.52
CA ALA A 41 -20.20 -17.24 -24.50
C ALA A 41 -19.23 -16.06 -24.30
N ALA A 42 -19.09 -15.58 -23.06
CA ALA A 42 -18.19 -14.48 -22.72
C ALA A 42 -16.70 -14.82 -22.93
N PHE A 43 -16.29 -16.07 -22.72
CA PHE A 43 -14.91 -16.54 -22.88
C PHE A 43 -14.39 -16.38 -24.31
N LYS A 44 -15.26 -16.43 -25.32
CA LYS A 44 -14.85 -16.21 -26.72
C LYS A 44 -14.33 -14.79 -26.93
N ASN A 45 -14.95 -13.81 -26.30
CA ASN A 45 -14.55 -12.41 -26.35
C ASN A 45 -14.89 -11.71 -25.02
N PRO A 46 -13.98 -11.73 -24.03
CA PRO A 46 -14.23 -11.09 -22.74
C PRO A 46 -14.51 -9.60 -22.89
N SER A 47 -15.44 -9.10 -22.08
CA SER A 47 -15.76 -7.68 -21.96
C SER A 47 -14.55 -6.88 -21.45
N LYS A 48 -14.60 -5.55 -21.60
CA LYS A 48 -13.51 -4.65 -21.19
C LYS A 48 -13.12 -4.75 -19.72
N GLU A 49 -14.03 -5.15 -18.84
CA GLU A 49 -13.79 -5.23 -17.39
C GLU A 49 -12.85 -6.38 -16.98
N PHE A 50 -12.66 -7.38 -17.86
CA PHE A 50 -11.74 -8.50 -17.65
C PHE A 50 -10.44 -8.33 -18.43
N ARG A 51 -10.34 -7.31 -19.29
CA ARG A 51 -9.12 -7.03 -20.05
C ARG A 51 -8.15 -6.22 -19.18
N SER A 52 -6.86 -6.36 -19.46
CA SER A 52 -5.83 -5.57 -18.77
C SER A 52 -5.96 -4.08 -19.10
N ALA A 53 -5.34 -3.26 -18.28
CA ALA A 53 -5.25 -1.82 -18.47
C ALA A 53 -3.87 -1.37 -18.02
N PRO A 54 -3.02 -0.80 -18.88
CA PRO A 54 -1.65 -0.46 -18.52
C PRO A 54 -1.59 0.88 -17.80
N LEU A 55 -0.47 1.14 -17.13
CA LEU A 55 -0.09 2.47 -16.71
C LEU A 55 0.27 3.29 -17.97
N TRP A 56 -0.64 4.18 -18.34
CA TRP A 56 -0.53 5.03 -19.52
C TRP A 56 0.16 6.34 -19.16
N VAL A 57 1.44 6.39 -19.48
CA VAL A 57 2.36 7.38 -18.96
C VAL A 57 2.29 8.70 -19.73
N TRP A 58 1.87 9.75 -19.03
CA TRP A 58 1.93 11.13 -19.48
C TRP A 58 3.26 11.74 -19.03
N ASN A 59 4.17 11.95 -19.99
CA ASN A 59 5.53 12.42 -19.72
C ASN A 59 6.06 13.37 -20.81
N THR A 60 5.17 14.22 -21.34
CA THR A 60 5.45 15.22 -22.38
C THR A 60 4.46 16.38 -22.30
N LYS A 61 4.45 17.29 -23.29
CA LYS A 61 3.32 18.20 -23.51
C LYS A 61 2.23 17.40 -24.23
N VAL A 62 1.27 16.92 -23.45
CA VAL A 62 0.20 16.02 -23.91
C VAL A 62 -0.73 16.77 -24.86
N THR A 63 -1.04 16.15 -26.01
CA THR A 63 -2.01 16.68 -26.99
C THR A 63 -3.17 15.73 -27.21
N ASN A 64 -4.28 16.23 -27.76
CA ASN A 64 -5.41 15.39 -28.18
C ASN A 64 -4.97 14.33 -29.21
N ALA A 65 -4.01 14.65 -30.08
CA ALA A 65 -3.49 13.72 -31.08
C ALA A 65 -2.71 12.56 -30.43
N ASP A 66 -1.94 12.84 -29.38
CA ASP A 66 -1.27 11.79 -28.59
C ASP A 66 -2.27 10.86 -27.92
N ILE A 67 -3.33 11.44 -27.34
CA ILE A 67 -4.42 10.72 -26.70
C ILE A 67 -5.13 9.80 -27.70
N ASP A 68 -5.56 10.35 -28.83
CA ASP A 68 -6.24 9.58 -29.88
C ASP A 68 -5.38 8.44 -30.41
N ARG A 69 -4.10 8.73 -30.70
CA ARG A 69 -3.15 7.74 -31.21
C ARG A 69 -2.97 6.61 -30.20
N MET A 70 -2.61 6.93 -28.95
CA MET A 70 -2.30 5.90 -27.97
C MET A 70 -3.52 5.07 -27.57
N LEU A 71 -4.69 5.69 -27.36
CA LEU A 71 -5.88 4.91 -27.01
C LEU A 71 -6.30 3.98 -28.16
N ARG A 72 -6.13 4.38 -29.43
CA ARG A 72 -6.35 3.48 -30.59
C ARG A 72 -5.32 2.35 -30.64
N GLU A 73 -4.05 2.65 -30.38
CA GLU A 73 -2.99 1.63 -30.31
C GLU A 73 -3.31 0.60 -29.21
N LEU A 74 -3.56 1.06 -27.98
CA LEU A 74 -3.95 0.20 -26.85
C LEU A 74 -5.22 -0.60 -27.17
N LYS A 75 -6.26 0.03 -27.72
CA LYS A 75 -7.48 -0.68 -28.11
C LYS A 75 -7.20 -1.79 -29.11
N SER A 76 -6.34 -1.55 -30.10
CA SER A 76 -6.01 -2.55 -31.11
C SER A 76 -5.26 -3.75 -30.53
N GLN A 77 -4.50 -3.56 -29.45
CA GLN A 77 -3.85 -4.63 -28.68
C GLN A 77 -4.73 -5.25 -27.59
N GLY A 78 -6.04 -4.99 -27.59
CA GLY A 78 -7.00 -5.70 -26.75
C GLY A 78 -7.09 -5.21 -25.31
N PHE A 79 -6.55 -4.03 -24.99
CA PHE A 79 -6.68 -3.42 -23.67
C PHE A 79 -8.13 -2.98 -23.39
N GLY A 80 -8.57 -3.14 -22.14
CA GLY A 80 -9.89 -2.76 -21.65
C GLY A 80 -9.94 -1.35 -21.06
N GLY A 81 -8.78 -0.77 -20.75
CA GLY A 81 -8.66 0.53 -20.14
C GLY A 81 -7.22 1.02 -20.10
N ALA A 82 -7.01 2.11 -19.37
CA ALA A 82 -5.69 2.68 -19.10
C ALA A 82 -5.74 3.55 -17.83
N PHE A 83 -4.65 3.53 -17.05
CA PHE A 83 -4.46 4.39 -15.88
C PHE A 83 -3.59 5.59 -16.28
N VAL A 84 -4.12 6.80 -16.20
CA VAL A 84 -3.37 8.02 -16.60
C VAL A 84 -2.29 8.31 -15.57
N HIS A 85 -1.04 7.99 -15.87
CA HIS A 85 0.06 8.03 -14.92
C HIS A 85 1.07 9.15 -15.27
N PRO A 86 1.14 10.24 -14.52
CA PRO A 86 2.18 11.26 -14.73
C PRO A 86 3.56 10.75 -14.26
N ARG A 87 4.60 11.00 -15.06
CA ARG A 87 5.99 10.57 -14.80
C ARG A 87 6.99 11.69 -15.12
N PRO A 88 8.27 11.55 -14.71
CA PRO A 88 9.31 12.51 -15.03
C PRO A 88 9.37 12.91 -16.52
N GLY A 89 9.48 14.21 -16.75
CA GLY A 89 9.46 14.81 -18.09
C GLY A 89 8.08 15.26 -18.58
N LEU A 90 7.04 15.16 -17.74
CA LEU A 90 5.74 15.79 -17.96
C LEU A 90 5.89 17.32 -18.12
N ILE A 91 5.34 17.87 -19.21
CA ILE A 91 5.31 19.32 -19.49
C ILE A 91 3.90 19.88 -19.27
N THR A 92 2.86 19.06 -19.48
CA THR A 92 1.49 19.42 -19.10
C THR A 92 1.39 19.45 -17.58
N GLU A 93 1.28 20.64 -17.01
CA GLU A 93 1.21 20.85 -15.55
C GLU A 93 0.13 19.99 -14.90
N TYR A 94 0.54 19.20 -13.91
CA TYR A 94 -0.33 18.31 -13.13
C TYR A 94 -1.39 19.11 -12.37
N LEU A 95 -2.64 18.63 -12.36
CA LEU A 95 -3.82 19.29 -11.75
C LEU A 95 -4.14 20.71 -12.28
N SER A 96 -3.55 21.14 -13.40
CA SER A 96 -3.96 22.38 -14.08
C SER A 96 -5.33 22.24 -14.79
N ASP A 97 -5.93 23.37 -15.19
CA ASP A 97 -7.12 23.35 -16.04
C ASP A 97 -6.87 22.58 -17.36
N ASP A 98 -5.66 22.69 -17.90
CA ASP A 98 -5.23 21.99 -19.11
C ASP A 98 -5.14 20.47 -18.89
N TRP A 99 -4.65 20.04 -17.72
CA TRP A 99 -4.68 18.64 -17.29
C TRP A 99 -6.09 18.07 -17.28
N PHE A 100 -7.03 18.74 -16.60
CA PHE A 100 -8.41 18.26 -16.52
C PHE A 100 -9.13 18.30 -17.86
N ARG A 101 -8.85 19.28 -18.72
CA ARG A 101 -9.36 19.34 -20.10
C ARG A 101 -8.91 18.11 -20.91
N LEU A 102 -7.62 17.77 -20.85
CA LEU A 102 -7.04 16.61 -21.54
C LEU A 102 -7.53 15.29 -20.94
N TYR A 103 -7.71 15.22 -19.62
CA TYR A 103 -8.25 14.05 -18.96
C TYR A 103 -9.70 13.80 -19.38
N LYS A 104 -10.53 14.85 -19.42
CA LYS A 104 -11.90 14.78 -19.92
C LYS A 104 -11.95 14.29 -21.38
N TYR A 105 -11.08 14.84 -22.23
CA TYR A 105 -10.95 14.38 -23.61
C TYR A 105 -10.57 12.89 -23.67
N SER A 106 -9.66 12.43 -22.81
CA SER A 106 -9.25 11.02 -22.71
C SER A 106 -10.41 10.11 -22.31
N VAL A 107 -11.23 10.51 -21.33
CA VAL A 107 -12.43 9.78 -20.92
C VAL A 107 -13.44 9.70 -22.08
N GLU A 108 -13.67 10.79 -22.80
CA GLU A 108 -14.57 10.81 -23.97
C GLU A 108 -14.06 9.93 -25.12
N ALA A 109 -12.76 9.96 -25.40
CA ALA A 109 -12.11 9.08 -26.38
C ALA A 109 -12.19 7.61 -25.96
N GLY A 110 -11.92 7.31 -24.68
CA GLY A 110 -12.06 5.98 -24.08
C GLY A 110 -13.49 5.43 -24.24
N LYS A 111 -14.52 6.24 -23.94
CA LYS A 111 -15.93 5.87 -24.16
C LYS A 111 -16.20 5.45 -25.62
N LYS A 112 -15.73 6.25 -26.60
CA LYS A 112 -15.90 5.94 -28.03
C LYS A 112 -15.21 4.63 -28.44
N LEU A 113 -14.10 4.28 -27.79
CA LEU A 113 -13.34 3.06 -28.04
C LEU A 113 -13.79 1.86 -27.17
N GLY A 114 -14.73 2.08 -26.25
CA GLY A 114 -15.14 1.07 -25.27
C GLY A 114 -13.98 0.68 -24.34
N MET A 115 -13.28 1.68 -23.81
CA MET A 115 -12.21 1.57 -22.81
C MET A 115 -12.54 2.38 -21.56
N ASP A 116 -12.09 1.92 -20.40
CA ASP A 116 -12.22 2.66 -19.14
C ASP A 116 -10.92 3.42 -18.82
N ILE A 117 -11.04 4.71 -18.50
CA ILE A 117 -9.91 5.53 -18.07
C ILE A 117 -9.94 5.63 -16.55
N TRP A 118 -8.81 5.33 -15.92
CA TRP A 118 -8.62 5.27 -14.48
C TRP A 118 -7.71 6.39 -14.00
N ILE A 119 -7.99 6.87 -12.79
CA ILE A 119 -7.16 7.87 -12.13
C ILE A 119 -5.96 7.16 -11.52
N TYR A 120 -4.77 7.69 -11.79
CA TYR A 120 -3.61 7.51 -10.94
C TYR A 120 -3.49 8.78 -10.09
N ASP A 121 -3.36 8.64 -8.78
CA ASP A 121 -3.65 9.73 -7.84
C ASP A 121 -2.48 10.68 -7.56
N GLU A 122 -1.27 10.34 -7.98
CA GLU A 122 -0.03 11.05 -7.63
C GLU A 122 0.71 11.55 -8.88
N ASN A 123 1.67 12.47 -8.68
CA ASN A 123 2.73 12.81 -9.62
C ASN A 123 4.11 12.85 -8.91
N SER A 124 4.99 11.86 -9.06
CA SER A 124 4.84 10.62 -9.84
C SER A 124 4.47 9.42 -8.97
N TYR A 125 5.23 9.11 -7.92
CA TYR A 125 4.97 8.13 -6.85
C TYR A 125 6.04 8.35 -5.76
N PRO A 126 5.93 7.84 -4.53
CA PRO A 126 4.77 7.18 -3.92
C PRO A 126 3.63 8.15 -3.58
N SER A 127 2.39 7.67 -3.53
CA SER A 127 1.21 8.50 -3.25
C SER A 127 1.28 9.20 -1.89
N GLY A 128 0.83 10.46 -1.85
CA GLY A 128 0.59 11.22 -0.62
C GLY A 128 1.02 12.68 -0.68
N PHE A 129 1.86 13.07 -1.63
CA PHE A 129 2.43 14.43 -1.71
C PHE A 129 1.84 15.30 -2.83
N ALA A 130 1.06 14.71 -3.73
CA ALA A 130 0.34 15.36 -4.84
C ALA A 130 1.27 16.25 -5.69
N GLY A 131 2.41 15.75 -6.16
CA GLY A 131 3.39 16.54 -6.91
C GLY A 131 4.01 17.70 -6.13
N GLY A 132 3.93 17.68 -4.80
CA GLY A 132 4.47 18.69 -3.89
C GLY A 132 3.41 19.67 -3.37
N HIS A 133 2.18 19.60 -3.88
CA HIS A 133 1.11 20.50 -3.46
C HIS A 133 0.66 20.29 -2.01
N VAL A 134 0.73 19.05 -1.49
CA VAL A 134 0.45 18.80 -0.07
C VAL A 134 1.49 19.50 0.80
N ASN A 135 2.77 19.37 0.46
CA ASN A 135 3.86 20.03 1.17
C ASN A 135 3.69 21.55 1.17
N GLU A 136 3.36 22.13 0.02
CA GLU A 136 3.16 23.58 -0.13
C GLU A 136 1.99 24.09 0.72
N GLN A 137 0.84 23.40 0.69
CA GLN A 137 -0.38 23.85 1.34
C GLN A 137 -0.53 23.39 2.80
N MET A 138 0.27 22.42 3.23
CA MET A 138 0.30 21.86 4.58
C MET A 138 1.74 21.55 5.00
N PRO A 139 2.58 22.57 5.30
CA PRO A 139 4.00 22.37 5.60
C PRO A 139 4.29 21.42 6.77
N GLU A 140 3.38 21.35 7.75
CA GLU A 140 3.42 20.42 8.86
C GLU A 140 3.37 18.94 8.44
N SER A 141 2.93 18.65 7.21
CA SER A 141 2.98 17.30 6.64
C SER A 141 4.40 16.78 6.53
N TYR A 142 5.43 17.62 6.45
CA TYR A 142 6.81 17.15 6.24
C TYR A 142 7.88 17.81 7.13
N ASN A 143 7.59 18.94 7.79
CA ASN A 143 8.60 19.71 8.52
C ASN A 143 8.65 19.45 10.05
N GLN A 144 7.94 18.44 10.54
CA GLN A 144 7.87 18.13 11.98
C GLN A 144 8.97 17.18 12.47
N GLY A 145 9.69 16.56 11.54
CA GLY A 145 10.59 15.42 11.78
C GLY A 145 9.82 14.11 11.74
N GLN A 146 10.39 13.08 11.11
CA GLN A 146 9.73 11.80 10.89
C GLN A 146 10.46 10.62 11.50
N GLY A 147 11.66 10.86 12.05
CA GLY A 147 12.38 9.85 12.80
C GLY A 147 13.12 10.43 14.00
N LEU A 148 13.60 9.54 14.85
CA LEU A 148 14.40 9.84 16.03
C LEU A 148 15.70 9.04 15.95
N ASP A 149 16.77 9.71 15.53
CA ASP A 149 18.12 9.16 15.63
C ASP A 149 18.68 9.36 17.04
N TYR A 150 19.45 8.39 17.53
CA TYR A 150 19.91 8.39 18.92
C TYR A 150 21.41 8.31 19.05
N THR A 151 21.93 8.93 20.11
CA THR A 151 23.32 8.79 20.54
C THR A 151 23.34 8.31 21.98
N LYS A 152 24.10 7.25 22.24
CA LYS A 152 24.32 6.71 23.59
C LYS A 152 25.63 7.28 24.17
N VAL A 153 25.57 7.85 25.36
CA VAL A 153 26.74 8.47 26.03
C VAL A 153 26.79 8.15 27.52
N GLU A 154 27.99 8.20 28.10
CA GLU A 154 28.20 8.01 29.55
C GLU A 154 28.04 9.29 30.37
N THR A 155 28.14 10.45 29.72
CA THR A 155 28.02 11.77 30.34
C THR A 155 27.40 12.71 29.31
N LEU A 156 26.53 13.62 29.77
CA LEU A 156 25.86 14.57 28.90
C LEU A 156 26.89 15.50 28.21
N PRO A 157 26.83 15.67 26.88
CA PRO A 157 27.66 16.64 26.20
C PRO A 157 27.18 18.07 26.49
N ASP A 158 28.04 19.07 26.31
CA ASP A 158 27.69 20.48 26.54
C ASP A 158 26.53 20.98 25.67
N ASN A 159 26.32 20.35 24.51
CA ASN A 159 25.21 20.62 23.60
C ASN A 159 23.97 19.73 23.83
N ALA A 160 23.83 19.09 25.00
CA ALA A 160 22.67 18.23 25.31
C ALA A 160 21.31 18.96 25.16
N LYS A 161 21.28 20.28 25.30
CA LYS A 161 20.08 21.13 25.11
C LYS A 161 19.58 21.17 23.65
N ASP A 162 20.42 20.80 22.68
CA ASP A 162 20.07 20.81 21.25
C ASP A 162 19.34 19.52 20.81
N TYR A 163 19.23 18.54 21.71
CA TYR A 163 18.52 17.29 21.46
C TYR A 163 17.03 17.45 21.76
N PHE A 164 16.20 16.70 21.02
CA PHE A 164 14.76 16.71 21.18
C PHE A 164 14.31 16.00 22.46
N LEU A 165 14.99 14.91 22.81
CA LEU A 165 14.67 14.10 23.98
C LEU A 165 15.96 13.53 24.58
N CYS A 166 16.13 13.70 25.88
CA CYS A 166 17.27 13.17 26.64
C CYS A 166 16.75 12.22 27.71
N LEU A 167 17.13 10.95 27.61
CA LEU A 167 16.75 9.91 28.53
C LEU A 167 17.94 9.45 29.36
N LYS A 168 17.73 9.25 30.67
CA LYS A 168 18.70 8.61 31.56
C LYS A 168 18.18 7.26 32.00
N LYS A 169 19.00 6.21 31.94
CA LYS A 169 18.65 4.90 32.48
C LYS A 169 18.52 4.91 34.01
N GLU A 170 17.45 4.31 34.50
CA GLU A 170 17.13 4.09 35.91
C GLU A 170 16.54 2.67 36.08
N GLY A 171 17.37 1.73 36.54
CA GLY A 171 17.00 0.32 36.60
C GLY A 171 16.73 -0.27 35.20
N SER A 172 15.54 -0.82 34.99
CA SER A 172 15.06 -1.35 33.70
C SER A 172 14.27 -0.31 32.87
N THR A 173 14.19 0.93 33.35
CA THR A 173 13.42 2.00 32.68
C THR A 173 14.29 3.21 32.38
N PHE A 174 13.72 4.18 31.69
CA PHE A 174 14.39 5.42 31.31
C PHE A 174 13.59 6.63 31.78
N LYS A 175 14.27 7.57 32.41
CA LYS A 175 13.67 8.84 32.86
C LYS A 175 13.93 9.92 31.82
N ASP A 176 12.90 10.64 31.42
CA ASP A 176 13.01 11.86 30.63
C ASP A 176 13.61 12.98 31.49
N ILE A 177 14.83 13.39 31.14
CA ILE A 177 15.58 14.45 31.82
C ILE A 177 15.73 15.70 30.97
N THR A 178 14.98 15.80 29.86
CA THR A 178 15.12 16.89 28.87
C THR A 178 14.90 18.26 29.52
N ALA A 179 13.99 18.37 30.48
CA ALA A 179 13.70 19.62 31.19
C ALA A 179 14.65 19.92 32.37
N CYS A 180 15.50 18.97 32.79
CA CYS A 180 16.35 19.08 33.98
C CYS A 180 17.82 18.66 33.73
N LEU A 181 18.32 18.90 32.52
CA LEU A 181 19.69 18.53 32.11
C LEU A 181 20.79 19.06 33.06
N ALA A 182 20.57 20.23 33.67
CA ALA A 182 21.52 20.85 34.60
C ALA A 182 21.81 19.98 35.83
N ASP A 183 20.81 19.25 36.33
CA ASP A 183 20.94 18.38 37.51
C ASP A 183 21.84 17.17 37.25
N TYR A 184 22.05 16.84 35.97
CA TYR A 184 22.82 15.69 35.52
C TYR A 184 24.17 16.11 34.89
N LYS A 185 24.55 17.38 34.95
CA LYS A 185 25.81 17.88 34.40
C LYS A 185 27.01 17.20 35.07
N ASN A 186 27.94 16.69 34.26
CA ASN A 186 29.14 15.97 34.71
C ASN A 186 28.85 14.71 35.55
N THR A 187 27.61 14.23 35.58
CA THR A 187 27.26 13.00 36.28
C THR A 187 27.40 11.80 35.35
N LYS A 188 28.14 10.77 35.79
CA LYS A 188 28.27 9.52 35.04
C LYS A 188 26.95 8.74 35.08
N GLY A 189 26.58 8.16 33.96
CA GLY A 189 25.36 7.36 33.82
C GLY A 189 25.27 6.73 32.44
N GLU A 190 24.10 6.20 32.09
CA GLU A 190 23.81 5.72 30.75
C GLU A 190 22.70 6.61 30.17
N TYR A 191 23.06 7.43 29.18
CA TYR A 191 22.16 8.42 28.59
C TYR A 191 21.90 8.10 27.12
N TYR A 192 20.66 8.31 26.70
CA TYR A 192 20.21 8.19 25.31
C TYR A 192 19.66 9.55 24.87
N LEU A 193 20.32 10.17 23.90
CA LEU A 193 20.00 11.50 23.41
C LEU A 193 19.45 11.38 21.99
N TYR A 194 18.24 11.90 21.75
CA TYR A 194 17.55 11.75 20.47
C TYR A 194 17.46 13.08 19.72
N LYS A 195 17.74 13.04 18.42
CA LYS A 195 17.50 14.13 17.48
C LYS A 195 16.44 13.73 16.47
N LYS A 196 15.61 14.69 16.09
CA LYS A 196 14.69 14.51 14.98
C LYS A 196 15.46 14.39 13.67
N THR A 197 15.07 13.43 12.84
CA THR A 197 15.53 13.27 11.47
C THR A 197 14.44 13.69 10.50
N TYR A 198 14.86 14.15 9.31
CA TYR A 198 14.01 14.74 8.29
C TYR A 198 14.37 14.13 6.95
N TYR A 199 13.37 13.90 6.11
CA TYR A 199 13.62 13.49 4.74
C TYR A 199 14.39 14.56 3.96
N GLY A 200 15.27 14.12 3.07
CA GLY A 200 15.92 14.99 2.11
C GLY A 200 14.92 15.58 1.11
N ARG A 201 15.23 16.77 0.59
CA ARG A 201 14.49 17.34 -0.53
C ARG A 201 14.90 16.63 -1.82
N SER A 202 13.95 16.45 -2.73
CA SER A 202 14.18 15.83 -4.04
C SER A 202 13.23 16.40 -5.08
N ASP A 203 13.71 16.56 -6.32
CA ASP A 203 12.88 16.89 -7.48
C ASP A 203 11.78 15.84 -7.70
N TRP A 204 12.03 14.60 -7.27
CA TRP A 204 11.07 13.51 -7.26
C TRP A 204 9.79 13.82 -6.47
N HIS A 205 9.91 14.63 -5.40
CA HIS A 205 8.80 15.07 -4.55
C HIS A 205 8.42 16.54 -4.83
N GLY A 206 8.52 16.98 -6.08
CA GLY A 206 8.21 18.36 -6.46
C GLY A 206 9.14 19.41 -5.81
N GLY A 207 10.39 19.02 -5.50
CA GLY A 207 11.35 19.87 -4.81
C GLY A 207 11.18 19.92 -3.29
N TYR A 208 10.24 19.16 -2.72
CA TYR A 208 10.06 18.96 -1.28
C TYR A 208 10.60 17.60 -0.85
N SER A 209 10.16 17.10 0.31
CA SER A 209 10.41 15.75 0.80
C SER A 209 9.14 14.94 0.84
N TYR A 210 9.24 13.63 1.05
CA TYR A 210 8.04 12.82 1.29
C TYR A 210 7.29 13.27 2.55
N VAL A 211 5.96 13.12 2.53
CA VAL A 211 5.05 13.54 3.59
C VAL A 211 4.97 12.48 4.70
N ASP A 212 4.60 12.90 5.90
CA ASP A 212 4.28 12.04 7.02
C ASP A 212 2.81 11.59 6.92
N LEU A 213 2.56 10.42 6.32
CA LEU A 213 1.22 9.84 6.26
C LEU A 213 0.64 9.45 7.64
N LEU A 214 1.47 9.43 8.69
CA LEU A 214 1.00 9.27 10.05
C LEU A 214 0.61 10.62 10.67
N HIS A 215 0.90 11.76 10.07
CA HIS A 215 0.46 13.04 10.61
C HIS A 215 -1.04 13.26 10.34
N PRO A 216 -1.87 13.60 11.35
CA PRO A 216 -3.30 13.80 11.16
C PRO A 216 -3.62 14.84 10.07
N GLY A 217 -4.58 14.54 9.19
CA GLY A 217 -5.05 15.48 8.16
C GLY A 217 -4.30 15.42 6.82
N VAL A 218 -3.17 14.73 6.74
CA VAL A 218 -2.35 14.67 5.52
C VAL A 218 -3.12 13.99 4.37
N THR A 219 -3.77 12.85 4.62
CA THR A 219 -4.54 12.16 3.58
C THR A 219 -5.79 12.92 3.17
N GLU A 220 -6.49 13.55 4.12
CA GLU A 220 -7.62 14.43 3.79
C GLU A 220 -7.16 15.60 2.91
N LYS A 221 -5.99 16.18 3.20
CA LYS A 221 -5.42 17.24 2.39
C LYS A 221 -4.99 16.76 1.00
N PHE A 222 -4.39 15.58 0.93
CA PHE A 222 -4.04 14.93 -0.33
C PHE A 222 -5.27 14.69 -1.21
N LEU A 223 -6.35 14.14 -0.65
CA LEU A 223 -7.61 13.93 -1.35
C LEU A 223 -8.27 15.25 -1.75
N ASP A 224 -8.27 16.27 -0.88
CA ASP A 224 -8.78 17.61 -1.18
C ASP A 224 -8.07 18.22 -2.39
N ILE A 225 -6.74 18.17 -2.44
CA ILE A 225 -5.95 18.72 -3.54
C ILE A 225 -6.17 17.92 -4.83
N THR A 226 -6.02 16.60 -4.78
CA THR A 226 -6.00 15.77 -5.98
C THR A 226 -7.41 15.59 -6.56
N MET A 227 -8.39 15.31 -5.70
CA MET A 227 -9.72 14.90 -6.15
C MET A 227 -10.64 16.06 -6.49
N THR A 228 -10.46 17.26 -5.92
CA THR A 228 -11.36 18.40 -6.16
C THR A 228 -11.51 18.73 -7.64
N GLY A 229 -10.42 18.72 -8.40
CA GLY A 229 -10.48 18.98 -9.84
C GLY A 229 -11.18 17.87 -10.63
N TYR A 230 -11.01 16.60 -10.26
CA TYR A 230 -11.76 15.49 -10.83
C TYR A 230 -13.25 15.58 -10.49
N GLU A 231 -13.60 15.94 -9.25
CA GLU A 231 -14.99 16.15 -8.84
C GLU A 231 -15.66 17.27 -9.62
N LYS A 232 -14.98 18.41 -9.77
CA LYS A 232 -15.47 19.55 -10.58
C LYS A 232 -15.69 19.16 -12.04
N THR A 233 -14.78 18.34 -12.60
CA THR A 233 -14.77 17.98 -14.03
C THR A 233 -15.80 16.90 -14.37
N PHE A 234 -15.96 15.90 -13.51
CA PHE A 234 -16.73 14.70 -13.79
C PHE A 234 -18.01 14.57 -12.97
N GLY A 235 -18.06 15.15 -11.77
CA GLY A 235 -19.24 15.11 -10.90
C GLY A 235 -19.81 13.70 -10.74
N LYS A 236 -21.02 13.47 -11.27
CA LYS A 236 -21.74 12.18 -11.20
C LYS A 236 -21.14 11.07 -12.08
N GLU A 237 -20.20 11.41 -12.96
CA GLU A 237 -19.47 10.42 -13.76
C GLU A 237 -18.40 9.68 -12.95
N LEU A 238 -18.01 10.18 -11.77
CA LEU A 238 -17.19 9.43 -10.82
C LEU A 238 -17.97 8.20 -10.31
N GLY A 239 -17.30 7.05 -10.30
CA GLY A 239 -17.89 5.75 -9.91
C GLY A 239 -18.75 5.10 -10.99
N THR A 240 -19.23 5.85 -11.98
CA THR A 240 -20.04 5.32 -13.09
C THR A 240 -19.24 5.18 -14.38
N VAL A 241 -18.55 6.23 -14.80
CA VAL A 241 -17.67 6.25 -15.98
C VAL A 241 -16.23 6.08 -15.54
N ILE A 242 -15.75 6.91 -14.61
CA ILE A 242 -14.42 6.78 -14.02
C ILE A 242 -14.52 5.78 -12.87
N LYS A 243 -14.05 4.57 -13.13
CA LYS A 243 -14.33 3.41 -12.26
C LYS A 243 -13.57 3.43 -10.95
N GLY A 244 -12.39 4.03 -10.91
CA GLY A 244 -11.54 3.92 -9.74
C GLY A 244 -10.26 4.73 -9.82
N ILE A 245 -9.50 4.59 -8.75
CA ILE A 245 -8.27 5.32 -8.44
C ILE A 245 -7.20 4.31 -8.05
N PHE A 246 -5.99 4.50 -8.56
CA PHE A 246 -4.79 3.76 -8.23
C PHE A 246 -3.88 4.59 -7.30
N THR A 247 -3.48 4.02 -6.16
CA THR A 247 -2.42 4.54 -5.27
C THR A 247 -1.15 3.70 -5.43
N ASP A 248 0.00 4.33 -5.43
CA ASP A 248 1.30 3.68 -5.65
C ASP A 248 2.21 3.83 -4.43
N GLU A 249 2.60 2.72 -3.82
CA GLU A 249 3.64 2.65 -2.79
C GLU A 249 3.56 3.62 -1.58
N PRO A 250 2.38 4.04 -1.07
CA PRO A 250 2.32 4.87 0.12
C PRO A 250 2.98 4.14 1.29
N ASN A 251 3.85 4.83 2.04
CA ASN A 251 4.67 4.18 3.06
C ASN A 251 4.94 5.05 4.28
N ILE A 252 5.45 4.40 5.34
CA ILE A 252 5.77 5.04 6.62
C ILE A 252 7.24 4.86 7.01
N SER A 253 8.13 4.80 6.02
CA SER A 253 9.57 4.71 6.24
C SER A 253 10.09 5.83 7.15
N SER A 254 11.27 5.61 7.72
CA SER A 254 11.96 6.60 8.55
C SER A 254 13.08 7.26 7.74
N PRO A 255 13.27 8.59 7.82
CA PRO A 255 14.44 9.26 7.22
C PRO A 255 15.76 8.99 7.99
N GLY A 256 15.75 8.05 8.92
CA GLY A 256 16.85 7.68 9.79
C GLY A 256 16.38 7.59 11.25
N GLY A 257 16.86 6.59 11.98
CA GLY A 257 16.44 6.37 13.36
C GLY A 257 15.03 5.76 13.48
N ILE A 258 14.49 5.77 14.70
CA ILE A 258 13.16 5.23 15.04
C ILE A 258 12.08 6.07 14.37
N ARG A 259 11.12 5.44 13.68
CA ARG A 259 9.98 6.15 13.06
C ARG A 259 9.18 6.96 14.10
N TRP A 260 8.87 8.22 13.81
CA TRP A 260 8.21 9.11 14.75
C TRP A 260 7.27 10.11 14.07
N THR A 261 6.14 10.42 14.70
CA THR A 261 5.20 11.48 14.30
C THR A 261 4.78 12.28 15.54
N PRO A 262 4.33 13.55 15.42
CA PRO A 262 4.15 14.46 16.57
C PRO A 262 3.37 13.93 17.77
N ASP A 263 2.30 13.16 17.54
CA ASP A 263 1.43 12.65 18.59
C ASP A 263 1.67 11.17 18.93
N LEU A 264 2.78 10.58 18.45
CA LEU A 264 3.11 9.17 18.66
C LEU A 264 3.10 8.79 20.15
N PHE A 265 3.76 9.58 21.01
CA PHE A 265 3.87 9.25 22.43
C PHE A 265 2.51 9.27 23.13
N ASP A 266 1.67 10.25 22.81
CA ASP A 266 0.34 10.41 23.41
C ASP A 266 -0.60 9.27 22.97
N VAL A 267 -0.61 8.96 21.66
CA VAL A 267 -1.41 7.87 21.10
C VAL A 267 -0.97 6.52 21.68
N PHE A 268 0.35 6.29 21.76
CA PHE A 268 0.90 5.08 22.32
C PHE A 268 0.48 4.91 23.79
N GLN A 269 0.69 5.94 24.62
CA GLN A 269 0.35 5.89 26.04
C GLN A 269 -1.14 5.66 26.25
N LYS A 270 -2.00 6.31 25.46
CA LYS A 270 -3.44 6.11 25.51
C LYS A 270 -3.83 4.66 25.19
N ARG A 271 -3.15 4.01 24.25
CA ARG A 271 -3.46 2.63 23.85
C ARG A 271 -2.95 1.59 24.85
N TRP A 272 -1.72 1.74 25.33
CA TRP A 272 -1.03 0.69 26.07
C TRP A 272 -0.92 0.93 27.57
N GLY A 273 -1.27 2.14 28.04
CA GLY A 273 -1.29 2.47 29.47
C GLY A 273 0.09 2.77 30.09
N TYR A 274 1.14 2.90 29.28
CA TYR A 274 2.49 3.29 29.73
C TYR A 274 3.17 4.24 28.74
N ASP A 275 4.12 5.05 29.23
CA ASP A 275 4.83 6.04 28.41
C ASP A 275 5.93 5.36 27.58
N LEU A 276 5.85 5.47 26.25
CA LEU A 276 6.89 4.95 25.34
C LEU A 276 8.25 5.58 25.60
N LYS A 277 8.33 6.86 26.00
CA LYS A 277 9.61 7.52 26.33
C LYS A 277 10.35 6.76 27.43
N SER A 278 9.63 6.16 28.38
CA SER A 278 10.24 5.41 29.49
C SER A 278 10.92 4.09 29.08
N VAL A 279 10.67 3.63 27.85
CA VAL A 279 11.22 2.38 27.30
C VAL A 279 11.70 2.52 25.86
N LEU A 280 11.83 3.75 25.36
CA LEU A 280 12.15 4.03 23.95
C LEU A 280 13.45 3.35 23.47
N PRO A 281 14.52 3.25 24.29
CA PRO A 281 15.72 2.50 23.91
C PRO A 281 15.47 1.01 23.60
N LEU A 282 14.40 0.39 24.12
CA LEU A 282 14.08 -1.02 23.86
C LEU A 282 13.58 -1.28 22.41
N LEU A 283 13.30 -0.22 21.64
CA LEU A 283 13.09 -0.34 20.19
C LEU A 283 14.39 -0.65 19.42
N VAL A 284 15.54 -0.54 20.09
CA VAL A 284 16.87 -0.80 19.53
C VAL A 284 17.62 -1.85 20.34
N GLU A 285 17.58 -1.76 21.66
CA GLU A 285 18.19 -2.73 22.56
C GLU A 285 17.32 -3.99 22.70
N THR A 286 17.96 -5.10 23.05
CA THR A 286 17.32 -6.41 23.21
C THR A 286 17.45 -6.87 24.67
N THR A 287 16.99 -6.03 25.60
CA THR A 287 16.98 -6.29 27.05
C THR A 287 15.56 -6.23 27.59
N ASP A 288 15.32 -6.78 28.78
CA ASP A 288 14.04 -6.67 29.48
C ASP A 288 12.85 -7.15 28.61
N ASN A 289 11.76 -6.39 28.55
CA ASN A 289 10.55 -6.71 27.79
C ASN A 289 10.53 -6.12 26.36
N TRP A 290 11.70 -5.96 25.72
CA TRP A 290 11.84 -5.32 24.41
C TRP A 290 10.90 -5.84 23.32
N GLN A 291 10.62 -7.15 23.27
CA GLN A 291 9.71 -7.74 22.28
C GLN A 291 8.28 -7.19 22.42
N GLN A 292 7.80 -7.05 23.66
CA GLN A 292 6.49 -6.46 23.93
C GLN A 292 6.46 -4.98 23.53
N VAL A 293 7.53 -4.24 23.81
CA VAL A 293 7.61 -2.81 23.43
C VAL A 293 7.61 -2.65 21.92
N ARG A 294 8.36 -3.48 21.18
CA ARG A 294 8.38 -3.47 19.71
C ARG A 294 7.05 -3.88 19.10
N HIS A 295 6.40 -4.92 19.63
CA HIS A 295 5.04 -5.27 19.26
C HIS A 295 4.08 -4.08 19.39
N ASN A 296 4.02 -3.50 20.58
CA ASN A 296 3.09 -2.42 20.90
C ASN A 296 3.37 -1.18 20.02
N TYR A 297 4.63 -0.90 19.74
CA TYR A 297 5.05 0.20 18.89
C TYR A 297 4.66 -0.03 17.43
N THR A 298 4.98 -1.19 16.86
CA THR A 298 4.64 -1.50 15.47
C THR A 298 3.12 -1.60 15.26
N GLU A 299 2.35 -2.16 16.20
CA GLU A 299 0.88 -2.13 16.16
C GLU A 299 0.33 -0.69 16.26
N THR A 300 1.01 0.19 17.01
CA THR A 300 0.65 1.61 17.05
C THR A 300 0.85 2.26 15.69
N LEU A 301 2.02 2.07 15.06
CA LEU A 301 2.29 2.59 13.71
C LEU A 301 1.32 2.02 12.67
N THR A 302 1.08 0.71 12.69
CA THR A 302 0.15 0.03 11.77
C THR A 302 -1.25 0.62 11.87
N GLN A 303 -1.77 0.77 13.10
CA GLN A 303 -3.11 1.34 13.25
C GLN A 303 -3.16 2.83 12.92
N LEU A 304 -2.10 3.60 13.20
CA LEU A 304 -2.02 4.99 12.75
C LEU A 304 -2.06 5.08 11.22
N PHE A 305 -1.35 4.20 10.52
CA PHE A 305 -1.36 4.16 9.07
C PHE A 305 -2.74 3.78 8.52
N ILE A 306 -3.37 2.75 9.08
CA ILE A 306 -4.76 2.38 8.76
C ILE A 306 -5.72 3.56 9.01
N ASP A 307 -5.64 4.19 10.18
CA ASP A 307 -6.58 5.22 10.61
C ASP A 307 -6.43 6.53 9.84
N ARG A 308 -5.20 6.87 9.40
CA ARG A 308 -4.88 8.17 8.81
C ARG A 308 -4.69 8.12 7.31
N TRP A 309 -4.34 6.97 6.73
CA TRP A 309 -4.27 6.75 5.28
C TRP A 309 -5.46 5.95 4.77
N ALA A 310 -5.59 4.69 5.21
CA ALA A 310 -6.48 3.74 4.55
C ALA A 310 -7.96 4.03 4.76
N LYS A 311 -8.37 4.36 6.00
CA LYS A 311 -9.77 4.65 6.33
C LYS A 311 -10.31 5.89 5.61
N PRO A 312 -9.62 7.05 5.61
CA PRO A 312 -10.09 8.22 4.86
C PRO A 312 -10.23 7.95 3.36
N TYR A 313 -9.26 7.25 2.77
CA TYR A 313 -9.28 6.92 1.34
C TYR A 313 -10.41 5.96 0.99
N HIS A 314 -10.57 4.88 1.77
CA HIS A 314 -11.69 3.94 1.64
C HIS A 314 -13.03 4.67 1.72
N ALA A 315 -13.22 5.55 2.72
CA ALA A 315 -14.45 6.29 2.91
C ALA A 315 -14.75 7.25 1.74
N TYR A 316 -13.71 7.89 1.19
CA TYR A 316 -13.85 8.72 -0.01
C TYR A 316 -14.32 7.89 -1.21
N CYS A 317 -13.68 6.75 -1.48
CA CYS A 317 -14.04 5.89 -2.61
C CYS A 317 -15.43 5.27 -2.46
N GLU A 318 -15.82 4.80 -1.26
CA GLU A 318 -17.19 4.34 -0.98
C GLU A 318 -18.22 5.45 -1.25
N LYS A 319 -17.98 6.67 -0.74
CA LYS A 319 -18.87 7.81 -0.93
C LYS A 319 -19.06 8.17 -2.40
N LYS A 320 -18.03 7.98 -3.23
CA LYS A 320 -18.04 8.26 -4.67
C LYS A 320 -18.39 7.05 -5.53
N ASN A 321 -18.67 5.89 -4.92
CA ASN A 321 -18.89 4.62 -5.61
C ASN A 321 -17.72 4.27 -6.57
N MET A 322 -16.50 4.61 -6.18
CA MET A 322 -15.28 4.35 -6.93
C MET A 322 -14.56 3.13 -6.35
N LYS A 323 -13.80 2.44 -7.20
CA LYS A 323 -12.91 1.37 -6.77
C LYS A 323 -11.56 1.97 -6.39
N TRP A 324 -11.17 1.86 -5.13
CA TRP A 324 -9.79 2.07 -4.73
C TRP A 324 -8.97 0.80 -4.99
N THR A 325 -7.92 0.93 -5.78
CA THR A 325 -6.90 -0.08 -6.07
C THR A 325 -5.52 0.54 -5.90
N GLY A 326 -4.48 -0.27 -6.00
CA GLY A 326 -3.11 0.14 -5.75
C GLY A 326 -2.43 -0.80 -4.78
N HIS A 327 -1.12 -0.67 -4.65
CA HIS A 327 -0.30 -1.56 -3.84
C HIS A 327 0.51 -0.78 -2.80
N TYR A 328 1.13 -1.53 -1.90
CA TYR A 328 2.02 -1.01 -0.88
C TYR A 328 3.43 -1.53 -1.19
N TRP A 329 4.20 -1.88 -0.15
CA TRP A 329 5.56 -2.41 -0.26
C TRP A 329 5.58 -3.88 0.14
N GLU A 330 4.71 -4.68 -0.45
CA GLU A 330 4.60 -6.10 -0.09
C GLU A 330 5.85 -6.92 -0.41
N HIS A 331 6.57 -6.56 -1.46
CA HIS A 331 7.88 -7.13 -1.75
C HIS A 331 8.98 -6.66 -0.76
N GLY A 332 8.69 -5.69 0.11
CA GLY A 332 9.58 -5.29 1.21
C GLY A 332 9.48 -6.18 2.45
N TRP A 333 8.38 -6.92 2.62
CA TRP A 333 8.23 -7.82 3.78
C TRP A 333 9.30 -8.93 3.74
N PRO A 334 9.87 -9.32 4.89
CA PRO A 334 9.43 -9.02 6.25
C PRO A 334 10.00 -7.71 6.84
N ASP A 335 10.58 -6.81 6.05
CA ASP A 335 10.93 -5.47 6.52
C ASP A 335 9.67 -4.66 6.89
N MET A 336 9.66 -4.07 8.08
CA MET A 336 8.52 -3.27 8.56
C MET A 336 8.72 -1.76 8.38
N SER A 337 9.78 -1.33 7.69
CA SER A 337 10.07 0.09 7.46
C SER A 337 8.95 0.79 6.71
N HIS A 338 8.46 0.17 5.63
CA HIS A 338 7.44 0.74 4.77
C HIS A 338 6.02 0.67 5.34
N GLY A 339 5.74 -0.31 6.19
CA GLY A 339 4.41 -0.58 6.75
C GLY A 339 4.46 -1.79 7.67
N GLY A 340 3.46 -1.92 8.55
CA GLY A 340 3.44 -3.00 9.55
C GLY A 340 2.73 -4.29 9.11
N ASP A 341 1.75 -4.23 8.21
CA ASP A 341 1.01 -5.42 7.76
C ASP A 341 0.31 -5.10 6.44
N ASN A 342 0.80 -5.64 5.32
CA ASN A 342 0.23 -5.35 4.00
C ASN A 342 -1.17 -5.92 3.84
N MET A 343 -1.44 -7.10 4.41
CA MET A 343 -2.78 -7.69 4.40
C MET A 343 -3.80 -6.80 5.11
N ALA A 344 -3.43 -6.26 6.28
CA ALA A 344 -4.27 -5.31 7.00
C ALA A 344 -4.60 -4.08 6.17
N MET A 345 -3.65 -3.59 5.36
CA MET A 345 -3.88 -2.48 4.45
C MET A 345 -4.77 -2.88 3.26
N TYR A 346 -4.58 -4.06 2.67
CA TYR A 346 -5.42 -4.58 1.57
C TYR A 346 -6.90 -4.69 1.95
N ALA A 347 -7.19 -4.96 3.22
CA ALA A 347 -8.56 -5.09 3.70
C ALA A 347 -9.39 -3.81 3.51
N TRP A 348 -8.75 -2.66 3.30
CA TRP A 348 -9.41 -1.36 3.09
C TRP A 348 -9.60 -0.99 1.61
N HIS A 349 -9.03 -1.72 0.66
CA HIS A 349 -9.27 -1.48 -0.77
C HIS A 349 -10.62 -2.03 -1.23
N GLN A 350 -11.23 -1.46 -2.29
CA GLN A 350 -12.35 -2.13 -2.99
C GLN A 350 -11.84 -3.19 -3.98
N MET A 351 -10.57 -3.08 -4.39
CA MET A 351 -9.86 -3.98 -5.28
C MET A 351 -8.39 -3.93 -4.85
N PRO A 352 -7.92 -4.83 -3.97
CA PRO A 352 -6.53 -4.79 -3.55
C PRO A 352 -5.60 -5.12 -4.73
N ALA A 353 -4.37 -4.63 -4.66
CA ALA A 353 -3.35 -4.91 -5.64
C ALA A 353 -1.98 -5.13 -5.00
N ILE A 354 -1.08 -5.68 -5.81
CA ILE A 354 0.35 -5.83 -5.54
C ILE A 354 1.16 -5.31 -6.72
N ASP A 355 2.47 -5.35 -6.59
CA ASP A 355 3.43 -5.08 -7.63
C ASP A 355 4.45 -6.21 -7.73
N MET A 356 4.49 -6.89 -8.88
CA MET A 356 5.35 -8.02 -9.20
C MET A 356 6.14 -7.70 -10.47
N LEU A 357 7.23 -6.96 -10.27
CA LEU A 357 8.11 -6.45 -11.32
C LEU A 357 9.21 -7.43 -11.74
N PHE A 358 10.04 -6.94 -12.65
CA PHE A 358 11.24 -7.58 -13.16
C PHE A 358 10.99 -8.95 -13.78
N ASN A 359 12.06 -9.68 -14.10
CA ASN A 359 11.95 -10.99 -14.75
C ASN A 359 12.91 -12.04 -14.17
N GLN A 360 13.56 -11.74 -13.04
CA GLN A 360 14.43 -12.68 -12.34
C GLN A 360 13.59 -13.54 -11.39
N TYR A 361 13.35 -14.78 -11.80
CA TYR A 361 12.63 -15.75 -10.98
C TYR A 361 13.43 -16.14 -9.73
N ASN A 362 12.83 -15.98 -8.56
CA ASN A 362 13.36 -16.44 -7.29
C ASN A 362 12.23 -16.77 -6.30
N GLU A 363 12.02 -18.05 -6.06
CA GLU A 363 11.00 -18.53 -5.12
C GLU A 363 11.49 -18.73 -3.68
N GLY A 364 12.81 -18.64 -3.46
CA GLY A 364 13.44 -18.88 -2.16
C GLY A 364 13.58 -17.62 -1.29
N HIS A 365 13.10 -16.47 -1.75
CA HIS A 365 13.29 -15.20 -1.06
C HIS A 365 11.98 -14.40 -0.95
N PRO A 366 11.60 -13.93 0.25
CA PRO A 366 10.32 -13.23 0.48
C PRO A 366 10.28 -11.81 -0.11
N MET A 367 11.42 -11.27 -0.55
CA MET A 367 11.52 -9.96 -1.24
C MET A 367 11.73 -10.08 -2.76
N ALA A 368 11.55 -11.27 -3.34
CA ALA A 368 11.55 -11.38 -4.80
C ALA A 368 10.35 -10.64 -5.40
N GLN A 369 10.52 -10.12 -6.61
CA GLN A 369 9.46 -9.48 -7.40
C GLN A 369 8.79 -10.51 -8.34
N PHE A 370 9.56 -11.48 -8.86
CA PHE A 370 9.04 -12.66 -9.53
C PHE A 370 9.43 -13.94 -8.77
N GLY A 371 8.43 -14.72 -8.33
CA GLY A 371 8.62 -15.96 -7.56
C GLY A 371 8.19 -15.85 -6.09
N ASN A 372 7.82 -14.65 -5.64
CA ASN A 372 7.34 -14.38 -4.28
C ASN A 372 5.89 -14.81 -4.07
N ILE A 373 5.71 -16.13 -3.89
CA ILE A 373 4.40 -16.76 -3.62
C ILE A 373 3.66 -16.06 -2.47
N ARG A 374 4.36 -15.65 -1.42
CA ARG A 374 3.75 -15.03 -0.24
C ARG A 374 2.98 -13.76 -0.60
N SER A 375 3.58 -12.85 -1.37
CA SER A 375 2.93 -11.61 -1.79
C SER A 375 1.60 -11.85 -2.52
N VAL A 376 1.59 -12.76 -3.50
CA VAL A 376 0.37 -13.05 -4.27
C VAL A 376 -0.68 -13.76 -3.41
N LYS A 377 -0.25 -14.60 -2.46
CA LYS A 377 -1.14 -15.28 -1.53
C LYS A 377 -1.70 -14.36 -0.46
N GLU A 378 -0.97 -13.35 0.03
CA GLU A 378 -1.52 -12.31 0.89
C GLU A 378 -2.70 -11.62 0.18
N LEU A 379 -2.48 -11.17 -1.06
CA LEU A 379 -3.49 -10.51 -1.89
C LEU A 379 -4.74 -11.38 -2.09
N SER A 380 -4.56 -12.61 -2.54
CA SER A 380 -5.69 -13.50 -2.85
C SER A 380 -6.44 -13.93 -1.59
N SER A 381 -5.75 -14.11 -0.46
CA SER A 381 -6.37 -14.44 0.82
C SER A 381 -7.25 -13.31 1.35
N VAL A 382 -6.75 -12.05 1.32
CA VAL A 382 -7.56 -10.90 1.73
C VAL A 382 -8.75 -10.71 0.79
N ALA A 383 -8.55 -10.82 -0.53
CA ALA A 383 -9.65 -10.75 -1.47
C ALA A 383 -10.71 -11.83 -1.19
N ASN A 384 -10.28 -13.05 -0.87
CA ASN A 384 -11.19 -14.14 -0.55
C ASN A 384 -11.97 -13.89 0.75
N GLN A 385 -11.29 -13.42 1.80
CA GLN A 385 -11.85 -13.13 3.13
C GLN A 385 -12.82 -11.94 3.12
N MET A 386 -12.48 -10.88 2.39
CA MET A 386 -13.31 -9.66 2.31
C MET A 386 -14.40 -9.75 1.24
N GLY A 387 -14.29 -10.72 0.31
CA GLY A 387 -15.23 -10.93 -0.78
C GLY A 387 -14.95 -10.05 -2.00
N TYR A 388 -13.72 -9.57 -2.16
CA TYR A 388 -13.28 -8.86 -3.35
C TYR A 388 -13.21 -9.83 -4.54
N THR A 389 -13.60 -9.35 -5.70
CA THR A 389 -13.72 -10.18 -6.93
C THR A 389 -12.56 -9.97 -7.88
N ARG A 390 -11.88 -8.83 -7.75
CA ARG A 390 -10.76 -8.44 -8.60
C ARG A 390 -9.53 -8.17 -7.73
N THR A 391 -8.39 -8.63 -8.21
CA THR A 391 -7.06 -8.52 -7.61
C THR A 391 -6.12 -8.07 -8.71
N LEU A 392 -5.48 -6.92 -8.51
CA LEU A 392 -4.61 -6.33 -9.53
C LEU A 392 -3.13 -6.62 -9.23
N SER A 393 -2.32 -6.72 -10.28
CA SER A 393 -0.87 -6.59 -10.15
C SER A 393 -0.35 -5.56 -11.14
N GLU A 394 0.47 -4.63 -10.65
CA GLU A 394 1.46 -3.97 -11.49
C GLU A 394 2.51 -5.01 -11.91
N THR A 395 2.87 -5.05 -13.20
CA THR A 395 3.58 -6.19 -13.78
C THR A 395 4.54 -5.78 -14.91
N TYR A 396 5.65 -6.52 -15.03
CA TYR A 396 6.71 -6.50 -16.07
C TYR A 396 7.74 -5.38 -16.01
N GLY A 397 7.49 -4.33 -15.23
CA GLY A 397 8.39 -3.17 -15.13
C GLY A 397 9.82 -3.59 -14.78
N GLY A 398 10.80 -3.02 -15.48
CA GLY A 398 12.22 -3.34 -15.26
C GLY A 398 12.67 -4.76 -15.66
N GLY A 399 11.82 -5.57 -16.31
CA GLY A 399 12.23 -6.87 -16.88
C GLY A 399 13.31 -6.75 -17.96
N GLY A 400 13.35 -5.61 -18.65
CA GLY A 400 14.35 -5.30 -19.68
C GLY A 400 13.76 -5.14 -21.07
N TRP A 401 14.59 -4.70 -22.02
CA TRP A 401 14.20 -4.52 -23.42
C TRP A 401 14.14 -5.83 -24.22
N ASN A 402 14.77 -6.89 -23.69
CA ASN A 402 14.91 -8.20 -24.32
C ASN A 402 13.81 -9.19 -23.92
N GLU A 403 12.78 -8.73 -23.20
CA GLU A 403 11.63 -9.55 -22.80
C GLU A 403 10.90 -10.13 -24.03
N THR A 404 10.48 -11.38 -23.90
CA THR A 404 9.76 -12.12 -24.93
C THR A 404 8.32 -12.44 -24.49
N PHE A 405 7.47 -12.92 -25.41
CA PHE A 405 6.15 -13.43 -25.01
C PHE A 405 6.22 -14.64 -24.08
N GLU A 406 7.31 -15.41 -24.12
CA GLU A 406 7.52 -16.50 -23.16
C GLU A 406 7.72 -15.94 -21.75
N ASP A 407 8.51 -14.88 -21.61
CA ASP A 407 8.73 -14.20 -20.33
C ASP A 407 7.44 -13.58 -19.79
N PHE A 408 6.70 -12.85 -20.62
CA PHE A 408 5.42 -12.29 -20.21
C PHE A 408 4.43 -13.38 -19.81
N LYS A 409 4.39 -14.48 -20.56
CA LYS A 409 3.48 -15.58 -20.26
C LYS A 409 3.83 -16.27 -18.94
N ARG A 410 5.10 -16.62 -18.71
CA ARG A 410 5.50 -17.35 -17.48
C ARG A 410 5.28 -16.51 -16.22
N LEU A 411 5.53 -15.21 -16.30
CA LEU A 411 5.35 -14.29 -15.17
C LEU A 411 3.86 -14.06 -14.89
N GLY A 412 3.08 -13.72 -15.92
CA GLY A 412 1.64 -13.52 -15.74
C GLY A 412 0.88 -14.80 -15.35
N ASP A 413 1.25 -15.97 -15.87
CA ASP A 413 0.66 -17.26 -15.45
C ASP A 413 0.93 -17.55 -13.98
N TRP A 414 2.16 -17.29 -13.52
CA TRP A 414 2.56 -17.48 -12.14
C TRP A 414 1.75 -16.61 -11.18
N GLU A 415 1.52 -15.34 -11.51
CA GLU A 415 0.64 -14.49 -10.71
C GLU A 415 -0.82 -14.95 -10.75
N TYR A 416 -1.31 -15.29 -11.95
CA TYR A 416 -2.72 -15.64 -12.17
C TYR A 416 -3.12 -16.96 -11.51
N VAL A 417 -2.22 -17.95 -11.47
CA VAL A 417 -2.50 -19.21 -10.77
C VAL A 417 -2.57 -19.04 -9.26
N LEU A 418 -1.86 -18.05 -8.70
CA LEU A 418 -1.81 -17.77 -7.25
C LEU A 418 -2.93 -16.82 -6.77
N GLY A 419 -3.54 -16.07 -7.70
CA GLY A 419 -4.79 -15.36 -7.46
C GLY A 419 -4.87 -13.92 -7.96
N VAL A 420 -3.92 -13.43 -8.76
CA VAL A 420 -4.12 -12.19 -9.55
C VAL A 420 -5.13 -12.46 -10.66
N ASN A 421 -6.00 -11.48 -10.96
CA ASN A 421 -6.91 -11.59 -12.11
C ASN A 421 -7.13 -10.28 -12.86
N PHE A 422 -6.32 -9.25 -12.58
CA PHE A 422 -6.30 -7.99 -13.31
C PHE A 422 -4.87 -7.48 -13.49
N MET A 423 -4.30 -7.69 -14.67
CA MET A 423 -2.96 -7.21 -14.98
C MET A 423 -2.92 -5.71 -15.31
N ASN A 424 -1.92 -5.01 -14.76
CA ASN A 424 -1.60 -3.62 -15.02
C ASN A 424 -0.14 -3.50 -15.49
N GLN A 425 0.07 -3.27 -16.77
CA GLN A 425 1.41 -3.29 -17.36
C GLN A 425 2.17 -1.98 -17.11
N HIS A 426 3.41 -2.13 -16.67
CA HIS A 426 4.42 -1.09 -16.51
C HIS A 426 5.40 -1.12 -17.69
N LEU A 427 5.47 -0.15 -18.60
CA LEU A 427 4.69 1.09 -18.76
C LEU A 427 4.28 1.34 -20.22
N SER A 428 3.23 2.13 -20.45
CA SER A 428 2.84 2.62 -21.78
C SER A 428 3.19 4.11 -21.95
N HIS A 429 4.44 4.43 -22.29
CA HIS A 429 4.92 5.81 -22.43
C HIS A 429 4.40 6.57 -23.66
N MET A 430 3.99 7.82 -23.48
CA MET A 430 3.79 8.76 -24.60
C MET A 430 5.07 9.03 -25.37
N THR A 431 6.19 9.17 -24.66
CA THR A 431 7.52 9.30 -25.26
C THR A 431 8.59 8.65 -24.40
N ILE A 432 9.58 8.06 -25.06
CA ILE A 432 10.80 7.53 -24.41
C ILE A 432 12.04 8.38 -24.74
N VAL A 433 11.87 9.56 -25.34
CA VAL A 433 13.01 10.41 -25.72
C VAL A 433 13.80 10.85 -24.49
N GLY A 434 15.13 10.74 -24.58
CA GLY A 434 16.07 11.15 -23.53
C GLY A 434 16.23 10.08 -22.45
N ALA A 435 16.28 10.51 -21.18
CA ALA A 435 16.44 9.62 -20.03
C ALA A 435 15.24 8.67 -19.82
N ARG A 436 14.07 9.01 -20.38
CA ARG A 436 12.82 8.25 -20.24
C ARG A 436 12.92 6.81 -20.74
N LYS A 437 13.81 6.49 -21.69
CA LYS A 437 14.03 5.11 -22.16
C LYS A 437 14.67 4.18 -21.11
N TYR A 438 15.14 4.73 -20.00
CA TYR A 438 15.72 3.97 -18.89
C TYR A 438 14.74 3.79 -17.73
N ASP A 439 13.54 4.39 -17.81
CA ASP A 439 12.49 4.25 -16.82
C ASP A 439 11.82 2.87 -16.96
N TYR A 440 12.39 1.87 -16.27
CA TYR A 440 11.84 0.52 -16.10
C TYR A 440 11.30 -0.18 -17.37
N PRO A 441 12.14 -0.45 -18.38
CA PRO A 441 11.71 -1.21 -19.57
C PRO A 441 11.20 -2.62 -19.23
N PRO A 442 10.30 -3.23 -20.01
CA PRO A 442 9.90 -2.87 -21.38
C PRO A 442 8.79 -1.80 -21.45
N VAL A 443 8.44 -1.37 -22.67
CA VAL A 443 7.33 -0.44 -22.89
C VAL A 443 6.21 -1.06 -23.74
N PHE A 444 4.97 -0.90 -23.32
CA PHE A 444 3.79 -1.46 -23.98
C PHE A 444 3.20 -0.48 -24.98
N THR A 445 3.98 -0.17 -26.03
CA THR A 445 3.60 0.73 -27.13
C THR A 445 4.14 0.23 -28.47
N SER A 446 3.77 0.90 -29.57
CA SER A 446 4.28 0.64 -30.93
C SER A 446 5.79 0.74 -31.11
N ILE A 447 6.52 1.22 -30.10
CA ILE A 447 7.99 1.24 -30.10
C ILE A 447 8.57 -0.17 -29.87
N SER A 448 7.85 -1.03 -29.15
CA SER A 448 8.30 -2.39 -28.90
C SER A 448 8.15 -3.26 -30.15
N PRO A 449 9.18 -4.06 -30.51
CA PRO A 449 9.21 -4.79 -31.78
C PRO A 449 8.11 -5.86 -31.89
N TRP A 450 7.61 -6.35 -30.76
CA TRP A 450 6.55 -7.36 -30.65
C TRP A 450 5.14 -6.76 -30.55
N TRP A 451 4.99 -5.43 -30.55
CA TRP A 451 3.71 -4.76 -30.27
C TRP A 451 2.57 -5.21 -31.17
N SER A 452 2.83 -5.39 -32.47
CA SER A 452 1.83 -5.81 -33.46
C SER A 452 1.20 -7.17 -33.17
N ASN A 453 1.83 -7.98 -32.31
CA ASN A 453 1.36 -9.31 -31.91
C ASN A 453 0.88 -9.37 -30.45
N TYR A 454 0.97 -8.28 -29.68
CA TYR A 454 0.67 -8.28 -28.24
C TYR A 454 -0.77 -8.67 -27.92
N LYS A 455 -1.72 -8.36 -28.82
CA LYS A 455 -3.14 -8.73 -28.68
C LYS A 455 -3.34 -10.20 -28.32
N THR A 456 -2.53 -11.10 -28.85
CA THR A 456 -2.62 -12.55 -28.57
C THR A 456 -2.42 -12.85 -27.09
N GLN A 457 -1.38 -12.25 -26.48
CA GLN A 457 -1.09 -12.39 -25.06
C GLN A 457 -2.19 -11.73 -24.21
N ASN A 458 -2.64 -10.55 -24.62
CA ASN A 458 -3.63 -9.79 -23.86
C ASN A 458 -5.02 -10.46 -23.87
N ASP A 459 -5.45 -11.01 -25.01
CA ASP A 459 -6.68 -11.80 -25.11
C ASP A 459 -6.59 -13.09 -24.28
N TYR A 460 -5.41 -13.69 -24.16
CA TYR A 460 -5.20 -14.86 -23.30
C TYR A 460 -5.45 -14.49 -21.82
N PHE A 461 -4.79 -13.46 -21.30
CA PHE A 461 -5.02 -13.02 -19.92
C PHE A 461 -6.43 -12.48 -19.69
N ALA A 462 -7.06 -11.84 -20.68
CA ALA A 462 -8.46 -11.41 -20.55
C ALA A 462 -9.43 -12.58 -20.31
N ARG A 463 -9.16 -13.74 -20.92
CA ARG A 463 -9.94 -14.96 -20.70
C ARG A 463 -9.69 -15.55 -19.32
N LEU A 464 -8.44 -15.57 -18.87
CA LEU A 464 -8.11 -16.00 -17.51
C LEU A 464 -8.75 -15.08 -16.47
N SER A 465 -8.60 -13.76 -16.63
CA SER A 465 -9.24 -12.73 -15.80
C SER A 465 -10.75 -12.94 -15.69
N LEU A 466 -11.43 -13.25 -16.80
CA LEU A 466 -12.85 -13.56 -16.79
C LEU A 466 -13.11 -14.74 -15.85
N ILE A 467 -12.47 -15.89 -16.07
CA ILE A 467 -12.75 -17.13 -15.34
C ILE A 467 -12.36 -17.02 -13.86
N LEU A 468 -11.19 -16.47 -13.56
CA LEU A 468 -10.67 -16.33 -12.18
C LEU A 468 -11.42 -15.29 -11.34
N SER A 469 -12.29 -14.48 -11.95
CA SER A 469 -13.20 -13.58 -11.25
C SER A 469 -14.61 -14.16 -11.02
N GLN A 470 -14.86 -15.40 -11.44
CA GLN A 470 -16.16 -16.05 -11.23
C GLN A 470 -16.12 -17.03 -10.06
N GLY A 471 -17.29 -17.53 -9.68
CA GLY A 471 -17.41 -18.56 -8.64
C GLY A 471 -16.92 -18.09 -7.26
N ASP A 472 -16.64 -19.04 -6.38
CA ASP A 472 -16.13 -18.78 -5.04
C ASP A 472 -14.89 -19.65 -4.80
N GLN A 473 -13.83 -19.07 -4.25
CA GLN A 473 -12.68 -19.84 -3.76
C GLN A 473 -12.97 -20.33 -2.34
N LEU A 474 -12.90 -21.65 -2.12
CA LEU A 474 -13.25 -22.28 -0.86
C LEU A 474 -12.02 -22.99 -0.28
N ASN A 475 -11.36 -22.34 0.67
CA ASN A 475 -10.21 -22.88 1.36
C ASN A 475 -10.63 -23.36 2.76
N ASP A 476 -10.30 -24.60 3.12
CA ASP A 476 -10.62 -25.17 4.44
C ASP A 476 -9.56 -24.86 5.51
N ILE A 477 -8.40 -24.35 5.08
CA ILE A 477 -7.21 -24.12 5.89
C ILE A 477 -6.90 -22.62 5.96
N LEU A 478 -6.68 -22.11 7.18
CA LEU A 478 -6.10 -20.80 7.45
C LEU A 478 -4.67 -20.95 7.96
N ILE A 479 -3.73 -20.21 7.40
CA ILE A 479 -2.33 -20.15 7.87
C ILE A 479 -2.06 -18.76 8.39
N ILE A 480 -1.78 -18.63 9.68
CA ILE A 480 -1.46 -17.32 10.28
C ILE A 480 -0.05 -16.93 9.83
N GLU A 481 0.06 -15.76 9.20
CA GLU A 481 1.32 -15.21 8.76
C GLU A 481 2.15 -14.73 9.97
N PRO A 482 3.47 -14.99 10.02
CA PRO A 482 4.31 -14.63 11.16
C PRO A 482 4.67 -13.13 11.21
N THR A 483 3.88 -12.24 10.62
CA THR A 483 4.11 -10.79 10.56
C THR A 483 4.31 -10.18 11.94
N THR A 484 3.44 -10.49 12.91
CA THR A 484 3.61 -10.04 14.29
C THR A 484 4.87 -10.62 14.95
N THR A 485 5.29 -11.84 14.57
CA THR A 485 6.56 -12.40 15.07
C THR A 485 7.76 -11.64 14.50
N ALA A 486 7.71 -11.24 13.23
CA ALA A 486 8.71 -10.38 12.61
C ALA A 486 8.78 -9.01 13.32
N TRP A 487 7.65 -8.44 13.75
CA TRP A 487 7.63 -7.19 14.55
C TRP A 487 8.42 -7.30 15.84
N LEU A 488 8.34 -8.47 16.51
CA LEU A 488 9.03 -8.67 17.78
C LEU A 488 10.53 -8.53 17.64
N THR A 489 11.11 -8.83 16.48
CA THR A 489 12.56 -8.86 16.25
C THR A 489 13.08 -7.68 15.44
N TYR A 490 12.21 -6.97 14.72
CA TYR A 490 12.60 -5.85 13.85
C TYR A 490 13.10 -4.64 14.65
N SER A 491 14.07 -3.91 14.10
CA SER A 491 14.48 -2.60 14.61
C SER A 491 14.77 -1.66 13.45
N TYR A 492 14.20 -0.45 13.48
CA TYR A 492 14.48 0.60 12.48
C TYR A 492 15.97 1.01 12.46
N VAL A 493 16.72 0.76 13.53
CA VAL A 493 18.13 1.20 13.64
C VAL A 493 19.12 0.06 13.39
N LYS A 494 18.87 -1.12 13.99
CA LYS A 494 19.76 -2.28 13.83
C LYS A 494 19.38 -3.17 12.63
N GLY A 495 18.26 -2.91 11.98
CA GLY A 495 17.75 -3.70 10.87
C GLY A 495 17.21 -5.08 11.30
N GLN A 496 17.32 -6.04 10.40
CA GLN A 496 16.54 -7.28 10.36
C GLN A 496 17.26 -8.50 10.98
N VAL A 497 17.73 -8.42 12.23
CA VAL A 497 18.63 -9.46 12.79
C VAL A 497 18.10 -10.90 12.67
N ARG A 498 16.78 -11.12 12.76
CA ARG A 498 16.11 -12.43 12.55
C ARG A 498 14.88 -12.34 11.63
N THR A 499 14.49 -11.13 11.26
CA THR A 499 13.27 -10.88 10.53
C THR A 499 13.31 -11.53 9.14
N MET A 500 14.46 -11.48 8.46
CA MET A 500 14.63 -12.14 7.16
C MET A 500 14.57 -13.67 7.25
N ASP A 501 15.15 -14.29 8.28
CA ASP A 501 15.09 -15.75 8.46
C ASP A 501 13.66 -16.24 8.64
N ILE A 502 12.84 -15.47 9.38
CA ILE A 502 11.40 -15.72 9.52
C ILE A 502 10.72 -15.68 8.14
N GLY A 503 11.03 -14.65 7.35
CA GLY A 503 10.46 -14.48 6.02
C GLY A 503 10.84 -15.60 5.05
N ILE A 504 12.11 -15.99 5.02
CA ILE A 504 12.61 -17.09 4.19
C ILE A 504 11.97 -18.41 4.62
N ALA A 505 11.91 -18.70 5.93
CA ALA A 505 11.30 -19.92 6.45
C ALA A 505 9.80 -20.00 6.08
N PHE A 506 9.08 -18.89 6.21
CA PHE A 506 7.67 -18.84 5.85
C PHE A 506 7.43 -18.95 4.35
N GLN A 507 8.18 -18.21 3.53
CA GLN A 507 8.17 -18.31 2.06
C GLN A 507 8.40 -19.77 1.63
N ASN A 508 9.44 -20.43 2.15
CA ASN A 508 9.72 -21.83 1.81
C ASN A 508 8.58 -22.78 2.22
N PHE A 509 8.01 -22.58 3.41
CA PHE A 509 6.89 -23.38 3.88
C PHE A 509 5.67 -23.28 2.95
N ILE A 510 5.27 -22.06 2.58
CA ILE A 510 4.12 -21.88 1.70
C ILE A 510 4.42 -22.27 0.24
N THR A 511 5.67 -22.11 -0.21
CA THR A 511 6.11 -22.62 -1.52
C THR A 511 5.93 -24.14 -1.61
N GLU A 512 6.27 -24.87 -0.55
CA GLU A 512 6.06 -26.32 -0.49
C GLU A 512 4.58 -26.69 -0.53
N LEU A 513 3.72 -25.91 0.15
CA LEU A 513 2.26 -26.10 0.11
C LEU A 513 1.68 -25.85 -1.28
N GLU A 514 2.09 -24.78 -1.96
CA GLU A 514 1.65 -24.48 -3.33
C GLU A 514 2.12 -25.57 -4.32
N LYS A 515 3.38 -26.03 -4.21
CA LYS A 515 3.88 -27.16 -5.02
C LYS A 515 3.15 -28.47 -4.73
N SER A 516 2.64 -28.63 -3.52
CA SER A 516 1.81 -29.76 -3.09
C SER A 516 0.32 -29.58 -3.37
N GLN A 517 -0.07 -28.48 -4.04
CA GLN A 517 -1.45 -28.14 -4.38
C GLN A 517 -2.40 -28.08 -3.16
N VAL A 518 -1.89 -27.60 -2.02
CA VAL A 518 -2.70 -27.41 -0.81
C VAL A 518 -3.47 -26.10 -0.91
N GLU A 519 -4.80 -26.15 -0.75
CA GLU A 519 -5.66 -24.97 -0.78
C GLU A 519 -5.77 -24.32 0.62
N TYR A 520 -5.26 -23.09 0.74
CA TYR A 520 -5.28 -22.31 1.98
C TYR A 520 -5.44 -20.81 1.71
N ASP A 521 -5.90 -20.09 2.73
CA ASP A 521 -5.74 -18.64 2.86
C ASP A 521 -4.70 -18.32 3.94
N LEU A 522 -3.96 -17.24 3.75
CA LEU A 522 -3.17 -16.58 4.80
C LEU A 522 -4.09 -15.78 5.72
N GLY A 523 -3.68 -15.63 6.98
CA GLY A 523 -4.39 -14.87 8.00
C GLY A 523 -3.51 -13.79 8.61
N SER A 524 -3.96 -12.54 8.53
CA SER A 524 -3.41 -11.41 9.30
C SER A 524 -4.11 -11.33 10.65
N GLU A 525 -3.32 -11.16 11.71
CA GLU A 525 -3.85 -10.98 13.07
C GLU A 525 -4.69 -9.71 13.19
N ASN A 526 -4.37 -8.66 12.44
CA ASN A 526 -5.16 -7.42 12.42
C ASN A 526 -6.55 -7.64 11.81
N ILE A 527 -6.63 -8.34 10.66
CA ILE A 527 -7.92 -8.70 10.06
C ILE A 527 -8.70 -9.64 10.97
N ILE A 528 -8.03 -10.64 11.57
CA ILE A 528 -8.66 -11.57 12.50
C ILE A 528 -9.23 -10.85 13.72
N LYS A 529 -8.51 -9.88 14.29
CA LYS A 529 -8.96 -9.05 15.42
C LYS A 529 -10.31 -8.38 15.10
N ASP A 530 -10.45 -7.83 13.90
CA ASP A 530 -11.60 -7.01 13.53
C ASP A 530 -12.75 -7.80 12.86
N GLN A 531 -12.44 -8.90 12.16
CA GLN A 531 -13.37 -9.66 11.32
C GLN A 531 -13.48 -11.14 11.71
N GLY A 532 -12.73 -11.59 12.72
CA GLY A 532 -12.72 -12.95 13.22
C GLY A 532 -13.95 -13.31 14.03
N LYS A 533 -14.53 -14.50 13.80
CA LYS A 533 -15.63 -15.05 14.62
C LYS A 533 -15.72 -16.55 14.53
N VAL A 534 -16.30 -17.20 15.54
CA VAL A 534 -16.60 -18.65 15.50
C VAL A 534 -18.08 -18.86 15.23
N LYS A 535 -18.42 -19.64 14.21
CA LYS A 535 -19.81 -20.00 13.88
C LYS A 535 -19.89 -21.42 13.35
N LYS A 536 -20.84 -22.21 13.88
CA LYS A 536 -21.09 -23.60 13.44
C LYS A 536 -19.83 -24.49 13.43
N GLY A 537 -18.95 -24.34 14.44
CA GLY A 537 -17.73 -25.14 14.54
C GLY A 537 -16.61 -24.76 13.55
N GLN A 538 -16.74 -23.64 12.84
CA GLN A 538 -15.71 -23.10 11.96
C GLN A 538 -15.20 -21.75 12.47
N PHE A 539 -13.93 -21.47 12.21
CA PHE A 539 -13.33 -20.16 12.45
C PHE A 539 -13.49 -19.31 11.18
N PHE A 540 -14.19 -18.19 11.28
CA PHE A 540 -14.43 -17.29 10.16
C PHE A 540 -13.50 -16.09 10.23
N VAL A 541 -12.97 -15.69 9.08
CA VAL A 541 -12.37 -14.37 8.84
C VAL A 541 -13.16 -13.71 7.73
N GLY A 542 -13.88 -12.64 8.06
CA GLY A 542 -14.79 -11.96 7.12
C GLY A 542 -15.89 -12.90 6.59
N LYS A 543 -15.85 -13.18 5.28
CA LYS A 543 -16.79 -14.03 4.54
C LYS A 543 -16.37 -15.50 4.43
N ARG A 544 -15.16 -15.87 4.86
CA ARG A 544 -14.64 -17.25 4.72
C ARG A 544 -14.57 -17.96 6.05
N GLY A 545 -14.90 -19.25 6.03
CA GLY A 545 -14.94 -20.12 7.20
C GLY A 545 -13.99 -21.29 7.03
N TYR A 546 -13.09 -21.46 7.99
CA TYR A 546 -12.01 -22.45 7.98
C TYR A 546 -12.30 -23.55 9.00
N LYS A 547 -11.95 -24.79 8.63
CA LYS A 547 -12.05 -25.96 9.51
C LYS A 547 -10.76 -26.20 10.30
N LYS A 548 -9.63 -25.76 9.75
CA LYS A 548 -8.30 -25.91 10.34
C LYS A 548 -7.58 -24.58 10.29
N TRP A 549 -6.78 -24.30 11.31
CA TRP A 549 -5.91 -23.13 11.34
C TRP A 549 -4.55 -23.53 11.89
N PHE A 550 -3.50 -22.98 11.31
CA PHE A 550 -2.11 -23.31 11.64
C PHE A 550 -1.33 -22.03 11.89
N PHE A 551 -0.34 -22.11 12.77
CA PHE A 551 0.74 -21.15 12.89
C PHE A 551 2.05 -21.90 12.65
N LEU A 552 2.94 -21.32 11.86
CA LEU A 552 4.26 -21.92 11.65
C LEU A 552 5.08 -21.75 12.94
N GLN A 553 5.49 -22.87 13.54
CA GLN A 553 6.42 -22.82 14.65
C GLN A 553 7.82 -22.53 14.11
N LEU A 554 8.27 -21.29 14.26
CA LEU A 554 9.59 -20.86 13.81
C LEU A 554 10.68 -21.35 14.78
N PRO A 555 11.87 -21.74 14.29
CA PRO A 555 12.96 -22.24 15.13
C PRO A 555 13.30 -21.26 16.26
N LYS A 556 13.37 -21.73 17.50
CA LYS A 556 13.78 -20.92 18.65
C LYS A 556 15.31 -20.90 18.76
N THR A 557 15.99 -20.13 17.92
CA THR A 557 17.34 -19.58 18.15
C THR A 557 17.77 -18.85 16.91
#